data_AF-A0A314Z1J8-F1
#
_entry.id   AF-A0A314Z1J8-F1
#
_cell.length_a   1.000
_cell.length_b   1.000
_cell.length_c   1.000
_cell.angle_alpha   90.00
_cell.angle_beta   90.00
_cell.angle_gamma   90.00
#
_symmetry.space_group_name_H-M   'P 1'
#
loop_
_entity.id
_entity.type
_entity.pdbx_description
1 polymer ?
#
loop_
_entity_poly.entity_id
_entity_poly.type
_entity_poly.pdbx_seq_one_letter_code
_entity_poly.pdbx_strand_id
1 'polypeptide(L)'
;METAHCSVQQLPSGADDIRLDSCLRCSIAAGKKVVEAADLGADKRSKVFDEEFLFGMLSNYLRLVTSDGRFDSGTMVSLVQGCSQTADLESGKILHCCAFRRGFDLNPIFSTAIVDLYSKCGAIKQAPFVFNRMEGRNMITWTAMLVGLAQNGHAEEALKRFCQMREEGIAANW
;
A
#
# COMPACT_ATOMS: atom_id res chain seq x y z
N MET A 1 -7.86 -24.35 -18.87
CA MET A 1 -9.02 -23.80 -18.15
C MET A 1 -8.93 -24.30 -16.73
N GLU A 2 -8.63 -23.43 -15.78
CA GLU A 2 -9.15 -23.47 -14.39
C GLU A 2 -8.49 -22.34 -13.60
N THR A 3 -9.22 -21.22 -13.55
CA THR A 3 -8.98 -20.11 -12.64
C THR A 3 -9.60 -20.47 -11.29
N ALA A 4 -8.79 -20.56 -10.23
CA ALA A 4 -9.30 -20.76 -8.88
C ALA A 4 -10.04 -19.51 -8.41
N HIS A 5 -11.38 -19.61 -8.40
CA HIS A 5 -12.27 -18.65 -7.78
C HIS A 5 -12.15 -18.79 -6.26
N CYS A 6 -11.73 -17.73 -5.56
CA CYS A 6 -11.77 -17.68 -4.10
C CYS A 6 -13.23 -17.55 -3.65
N SER A 7 -13.87 -18.67 -3.30
CA SER A 7 -15.22 -18.70 -2.76
C SER A 7 -15.22 -18.20 -1.31
N VAL A 8 -16.01 -17.15 -1.06
CA VAL A 8 -16.37 -16.67 0.28
C VAL A 8 -17.23 -17.75 0.95
N GLN A 9 -16.60 -18.66 1.70
CA GLN A 9 -17.32 -19.57 2.59
C GLN A 9 -17.41 -18.95 3.99
N GLN A 10 -18.65 -18.78 4.46
CA GLN A 10 -18.98 -18.47 5.85
C GLN A 10 -18.31 -19.51 6.76
N LEU A 11 -17.55 -19.04 7.76
CA LEU A 11 -16.88 -19.87 8.77
C LEU A 11 -17.53 -19.67 10.15
N PRO A 12 -17.53 -20.71 11.01
CA PRO A 12 -18.28 -20.76 12.26
C PRO A 12 -17.66 -19.85 13.34
N SER A 13 -18.50 -19.45 14.30
CA SER A 13 -18.15 -18.64 15.46
C SER A 13 -17.14 -19.36 16.36
N GLY A 14 -15.86 -19.01 16.22
CA GLY A 14 -14.75 -19.55 17.03
C GLY A 14 -13.38 -19.56 16.35
N ALA A 15 -13.14 -18.70 15.34
CA ALA A 15 -11.99 -18.78 14.42
C ALA A 15 -10.96 -17.65 14.59
N ASP A 16 -10.88 -17.02 15.77
CA ASP A 16 -10.04 -15.83 15.97
C ASP A 16 -8.56 -16.18 16.29
N ASP A 17 -8.27 -17.33 16.89
CA ASP A 17 -6.89 -17.71 17.27
C ASP A 17 -6.02 -18.28 16.14
N ILE A 18 -6.61 -19.01 15.18
CA ILE A 18 -5.85 -19.63 14.06
C ILE A 18 -5.45 -18.57 13.02
N ARG A 19 -6.13 -17.43 13.00
CA ARG A 19 -5.90 -16.36 12.00
C ARG A 19 -4.64 -15.53 12.29
N LEU A 20 -4.23 -15.39 13.55
CA LEU A 20 -3.05 -14.62 13.94
C LEU A 20 -1.74 -15.25 13.43
N ASP A 21 -1.59 -16.58 13.45
CA ASP A 21 -0.33 -17.25 13.09
C ASP A 21 0.04 -17.08 11.60
N SER A 22 -0.96 -17.08 10.73
CA SER A 22 -0.77 -16.80 9.29
C SER A 22 -0.31 -15.36 9.02
N CYS A 23 -0.79 -14.41 9.83
CA CYS A 23 -0.42 -13.01 9.72
C CYS A 23 1.00 -12.78 10.25
N LEU A 24 1.37 -13.44 11.36
CA LEU A 24 2.70 -13.36 11.97
C LEU A 24 3.79 -13.88 11.02
N ARG A 25 3.54 -15.00 10.32
CA ARG A 25 4.48 -15.55 9.32
C ARG A 25 4.66 -14.63 8.10
N CYS A 26 3.58 -14.00 7.62
CA CYS A 26 3.68 -12.99 6.56
C CYS A 26 4.47 -11.75 7.02
N SER A 27 4.24 -11.28 8.25
CA SER A 27 4.93 -10.14 8.86
C SER A 27 6.44 -10.40 9.08
N ILE A 28 6.83 -11.60 9.49
CA ILE A 28 8.25 -11.98 9.65
C ILE A 28 8.96 -12.06 8.29
N ALA A 29 8.29 -12.58 7.26
CA ALA A 29 8.85 -12.71 5.90
C ALA A 29 9.07 -11.35 5.21
N ALA A 30 8.15 -10.40 5.37
CA ALA A 30 8.36 -9.02 4.93
C ALA A 30 9.55 -8.37 5.68
N GLY A 31 9.78 -8.74 6.94
CA GLY A 31 10.72 -8.04 7.81
C GLY A 31 12.16 -8.33 7.54
N LYS A 32 12.46 -9.59 7.26
CA LYS A 32 13.78 -9.98 6.80
C LYS A 32 14.14 -9.25 5.51
N LYS A 33 13.19 -9.07 4.58
CA LYS A 33 13.45 -8.41 3.30
C LYS A 33 13.62 -6.89 3.41
N VAL A 34 12.83 -6.18 4.21
CA VAL A 34 13.01 -4.72 4.41
C VAL A 34 14.37 -4.42 5.03
N VAL A 35 14.79 -5.21 6.03
CA VAL A 35 16.09 -5.07 6.69
C VAL A 35 17.22 -5.39 5.71
N GLU A 36 17.12 -6.49 4.95
CA GLU A 36 18.09 -6.84 3.90
C GLU A 36 18.16 -5.78 2.77
N ALA A 37 17.03 -5.18 2.39
CA ALA A 37 16.97 -4.15 1.35
C ALA A 37 17.52 -2.79 1.83
N ALA A 38 17.34 -2.44 3.11
CA ALA A 38 17.96 -1.27 3.72
C ALA A 38 19.50 -1.38 3.76
N ASP A 39 20.02 -2.61 3.91
CA ASP A 39 21.47 -2.87 3.88
C ASP A 39 22.05 -2.96 2.45
N LEU A 40 21.25 -3.25 1.42
CA LEU A 40 21.70 -3.48 0.04
C LEU A 40 21.44 -2.30 -0.93
N GLY A 41 20.81 -1.21 -0.48
CA GLY A 41 20.18 -0.23 -1.36
C GLY A 41 20.60 1.23 -1.16
N ALA A 42 21.87 1.53 -0.89
CA ALA A 42 22.37 2.91 -0.96
C ALA A 42 22.56 3.37 -2.42
N ASP A 43 21.49 3.43 -3.22
CA ASP A 43 21.50 4.16 -4.49
C ASP A 43 20.91 5.57 -4.32
N LYS A 44 21.78 6.55 -4.57
CA LYS A 44 21.56 7.98 -4.32
C LYS A 44 20.70 8.58 -5.42
N ARG A 45 19.38 8.35 -5.39
CA ARG A 45 18.48 9.17 -6.23
C ARG A 45 17.11 9.42 -5.60
N SER A 46 17.09 10.03 -4.41
CA SER A 46 16.21 11.15 -4.04
C SER A 46 16.45 11.50 -2.59
N LYS A 47 16.73 12.79 -2.31
CA LYS A 47 16.88 13.34 -0.96
C LYS A 47 15.52 13.35 -0.24
N VAL A 48 15.08 12.26 0.40
CA VAL A 48 13.89 12.26 1.28
C VAL A 48 13.98 11.23 2.41
N PHE A 49 15.18 10.94 2.92
CA PHE A 49 15.28 10.19 4.17
C PHE A 49 16.29 10.87 5.06
N ASP A 50 15.78 11.50 6.11
CA ASP A 50 16.55 11.69 7.32
C ASP A 50 16.69 10.29 7.97
N GLU A 51 17.89 9.94 8.46
CA GLU A 51 18.12 8.61 9.07
C GLU A 51 17.14 8.31 10.23
N GLU A 52 16.65 9.36 10.89
CA GLU A 52 15.59 9.25 11.90
C GLU A 52 14.28 8.68 11.35
N PHE A 53 13.93 8.96 10.09
CA PHE A 53 12.72 8.45 9.44
C PHE A 53 12.88 6.96 9.06
N LEU A 54 14.08 6.53 8.61
CA LEU A 54 14.39 5.10 8.43
C LEU A 54 14.35 4.34 9.76
N PHE A 55 14.93 4.92 10.81
CA PHE A 55 14.93 4.31 12.14
C PHE A 55 13.51 4.18 12.71
N GLY A 56 12.68 5.21 12.55
CA GLY A 56 11.26 5.17 12.91
C GLY A 56 10.48 4.10 12.13
N MET A 57 10.74 3.98 10.82
CA MET A 57 10.15 2.95 9.97
C MET A 57 10.55 1.54 10.42
N LEU A 58 11.84 1.29 10.67
CA LEU A 58 12.35 0.00 11.16
C LEU A 58 11.81 -0.33 12.56
N SER A 59 11.68 0.66 13.45
CA SER A 59 11.10 0.49 14.78
C SER A 59 9.62 0.11 14.71
N ASN A 60 8.83 0.80 13.89
CA ASN A 60 7.42 0.47 13.64
C ASN A 60 7.27 -0.91 12.99
N TYR A 61 8.19 -1.24 12.09
CA TYR A 61 8.25 -2.54 11.44
C TYR A 61 8.55 -3.66 12.47
N LEU A 62 9.55 -3.46 13.34
CA LEU A 62 9.91 -4.40 14.39
C LEU A 62 8.76 -4.57 15.39
N ARG A 63 8.08 -3.48 15.78
CA ARG A 63 6.84 -3.55 16.59
C ARG A 63 5.76 -4.37 15.89
N LEU A 64 5.66 -4.28 14.57
CA LEU A 64 4.73 -5.08 13.77
C LEU A 64 5.03 -6.58 13.76
N VAL A 65 6.29 -6.96 13.95
CA VAL A 65 6.74 -8.36 14.00
C VAL A 65 6.78 -8.93 15.43
N THR A 66 7.08 -8.09 16.42
CA THR A 66 7.38 -8.53 17.80
C THR A 66 6.22 -8.40 18.78
N SER A 67 5.21 -7.57 18.46
CA SER A 67 4.04 -7.38 19.32
C SER A 67 2.75 -7.69 18.56
N ASP A 68 1.74 -8.24 19.26
CA ASP A 68 0.34 -8.27 18.80
C ASP A 68 -0.29 -6.85 18.84
N GLY A 69 0.51 -5.86 18.44
CA GLY A 69 0.17 -4.45 18.57
C GLY A 69 -1.00 -4.09 17.68
N ARG A 70 -1.97 -3.36 18.25
CA ARG A 70 -2.90 -2.56 17.45
C ARG A 70 -2.09 -1.49 16.73
N PHE A 71 -1.88 -1.65 15.43
CA PHE A 71 -1.34 -0.60 14.57
C PHE A 71 -2.45 0.41 14.31
N ASP A 72 -2.15 1.69 14.52
CA ASP A 72 -3.02 2.77 14.07
C ASP A 72 -2.82 3.05 12.58
N SER A 73 -3.71 3.87 12.01
CA SER A 73 -3.64 4.22 10.59
C SER A 73 -2.35 4.94 10.21
N GLY A 74 -1.79 5.76 11.12
CA GLY A 74 -0.56 6.51 10.87
C GLY A 74 0.64 5.58 10.71
N THR A 75 0.76 4.57 11.58
CA THR A 75 1.81 3.56 11.52
C THR A 75 1.75 2.80 10.19
N MET A 76 0.57 2.33 9.79
CA MET A 76 0.40 1.59 8.54
C MET A 76 0.73 2.43 7.30
N VAL A 77 0.32 3.71 7.29
CA VAL A 77 0.67 4.65 6.21
C VAL A 77 2.19 4.84 6.14
N SER A 78 2.86 5.08 7.27
CA SER A 78 4.31 5.32 7.30
C SER A 78 5.10 4.12 6.75
N LEU A 79 4.70 2.89 7.09
CA LEU A 79 5.33 1.67 6.61
C LEU A 79 5.15 1.49 5.09
N VAL A 80 3.94 1.76 4.58
CA VAL A 80 3.66 1.70 3.13
C VAL A 80 4.44 2.77 2.37
N GLN A 81 4.51 3.99 2.89
CA GLN A 81 5.30 5.07 2.29
C GLN A 81 6.79 4.72 2.23
N GLY A 82 7.31 4.12 3.30
CA GLY A 82 8.66 3.57 3.33
C GLY A 82 8.91 2.57 2.19
N CYS A 83 8.03 1.57 2.05
CA CYS A 83 8.11 0.59 0.96
C CYS A 83 8.02 1.24 -0.43
N SER A 84 7.18 2.27 -0.59
CA SER A 84 7.04 3.04 -1.84
C SER A 84 8.34 3.74 -2.22
N GLN A 85 9.03 4.32 -1.24
CA GLN A 85 10.28 5.05 -1.47
C GLN A 85 11.49 4.13 -1.69
N THR A 86 11.52 2.96 -1.04
CA THR A 86 12.56 1.94 -1.28
C THR A 86 12.24 1.00 -2.45
N ALA A 87 11.11 1.22 -3.12
CA ALA A 87 10.57 0.35 -4.16
C ALA A 87 10.39 -1.13 -3.73
N ASP A 88 10.22 -1.40 -2.43
CA ASP A 88 9.98 -2.75 -1.89
C ASP A 88 8.51 -3.16 -2.07
N LEU A 89 8.23 -3.68 -3.27
CA LEU A 89 6.89 -4.14 -3.64
C LEU A 89 6.40 -5.33 -2.79
N GLU A 90 7.30 -6.21 -2.37
CA GLU A 90 6.91 -7.45 -1.68
C GLU A 90 6.40 -7.16 -0.28
N SER A 91 7.14 -6.34 0.47
CA SER A 91 6.71 -5.89 1.80
C SER A 91 5.47 -4.99 1.71
N GLY A 92 5.41 -4.13 0.69
CA GLY A 92 4.24 -3.31 0.41
C GLY A 92 2.96 -4.13 0.17
N LYS A 93 3.03 -5.23 -0.59
CA LYS A 93 1.89 -6.16 -0.78
C LYS A 93 1.45 -6.81 0.52
N ILE A 94 2.39 -7.20 1.37
CA ILE A 94 2.10 -7.81 2.67
C ILE A 94 1.36 -6.80 3.56
N LEU A 95 1.86 -5.55 3.63
CA LEU A 95 1.20 -4.46 4.36
C LEU A 95 -0.20 -4.16 3.80
N HIS A 96 -0.37 -4.15 2.48
CA HIS A 96 -1.68 -3.99 1.84
C HIS A 96 -2.65 -5.10 2.27
N CYS A 97 -2.23 -6.36 2.22
CA CYS A 97 -3.04 -7.51 2.67
C CYS A 97 -3.39 -7.43 4.17
N CYS A 98 -2.43 -7.06 5.02
CA CYS A 98 -2.65 -6.87 6.46
C CYS A 98 -3.64 -5.75 6.75
N ALA A 99 -3.52 -4.63 6.04
CA ALA A 99 -4.39 -3.47 6.16
C ALA A 99 -5.82 -3.76 5.69
N PHE A 100 -5.94 -4.45 4.55
CA PHE A 100 -7.21 -4.87 3.98
C PHE A 100 -8.03 -5.74 4.93
N ARG A 101 -7.39 -6.72 5.58
CA ARG A 101 -8.06 -7.59 6.57
C ARG A 101 -8.57 -6.84 7.80
N ARG A 102 -8.02 -5.65 8.08
CA ARG A 102 -8.35 -4.81 9.23
C ARG A 102 -9.24 -3.61 8.86
N GLY A 103 -9.69 -3.50 7.59
CA GLY A 103 -10.60 -2.46 7.13
C GLY A 103 -9.95 -1.08 6.89
N PHE A 104 -8.62 -1.01 6.78
CA PHE A 104 -7.93 0.26 6.50
C PHE A 104 -8.11 0.74 5.05
N ASP A 105 -8.60 -0.11 4.14
CA ASP A 105 -8.91 0.24 2.76
C ASP A 105 -10.04 1.29 2.63
N LEU A 106 -10.84 1.46 3.69
CA LEU A 106 -11.83 2.53 3.81
C LEU A 106 -11.21 3.90 4.12
N ASN A 107 -9.94 3.95 4.54
CA ASN A 107 -9.26 5.20 4.83
C ASN A 107 -8.62 5.76 3.54
N PRO A 108 -9.06 6.92 3.02
CA PRO A 108 -8.56 7.47 1.77
C PRO A 108 -7.07 7.83 1.84
N ILE A 109 -6.54 8.18 3.02
CA ILE A 109 -5.11 8.46 3.20
C ILE A 109 -4.30 7.18 2.98
N PHE A 110 -4.73 6.08 3.60
CA PHE A 110 -4.06 4.78 3.45
C PHE A 110 -4.16 4.25 2.02
N SER A 111 -5.36 4.29 1.44
CA SER A 111 -5.59 3.82 0.07
C SER A 111 -4.82 4.67 -0.95
N THR A 112 -4.64 5.98 -0.73
CA THR A 112 -3.76 6.83 -1.54
C THR A 112 -2.30 6.39 -1.42
N ALA A 113 -1.81 6.09 -0.21
CA ALA A 113 -0.45 5.61 0.00
C ALA A 113 -0.18 4.27 -0.72
N ILE A 114 -1.19 3.39 -0.78
CA ILE A 114 -1.10 2.14 -1.55
C ILE A 114 -1.07 2.37 -3.06
N VAL A 115 -1.83 3.35 -3.58
CA VAL A 115 -1.75 3.75 -4.99
C VAL A 115 -0.33 4.26 -5.32
N ASP A 116 0.23 5.11 -4.46
CA ASP A 116 1.61 5.60 -4.60
C ASP A 116 2.64 4.46 -4.55
N LEU A 117 2.50 3.51 -3.61
CA LEU A 117 3.33 2.32 -3.53
C LEU A 117 3.33 1.54 -4.85
N TYR A 118 2.16 1.18 -5.37
CA TYR A 118 2.09 0.41 -6.61
C TYR A 118 2.62 1.20 -7.81
N SER A 119 2.44 2.52 -7.82
CA SER A 119 3.00 3.40 -8.84
C SER A 119 4.54 3.41 -8.82
N LYS A 120 5.17 3.69 -7.67
CA LYS A 120 6.62 3.81 -7.57
C LYS A 120 7.36 2.48 -7.69
N CYS A 121 6.72 1.38 -7.30
CA CYS A 121 7.24 0.03 -7.48
C CYS A 121 7.08 -0.52 -8.92
N GLY A 122 6.58 0.27 -9.88
CA GLY A 122 6.36 -0.18 -11.26
C GLY A 122 5.20 -1.19 -11.43
N ALA A 123 4.41 -1.40 -10.38
CA ALA A 123 3.26 -2.32 -10.36
C ALA A 123 1.94 -1.57 -10.59
N ILE A 124 1.96 -0.52 -11.41
CA ILE A 124 0.84 0.42 -11.61
C ILE A 124 -0.48 -0.26 -11.99
N LYS A 125 -0.45 -1.43 -12.64
CA LYS A 125 -1.65 -2.20 -12.98
C LYS A 125 -2.48 -2.61 -11.75
N GLN A 126 -1.88 -2.62 -10.55
CA GLN A 126 -2.57 -2.93 -9.30
C GLN A 126 -3.27 -1.72 -8.67
N ALA A 127 -2.79 -0.49 -8.94
CA ALA A 127 -3.32 0.73 -8.35
C ALA A 127 -4.81 1.00 -8.69
N PRO A 128 -5.29 0.77 -9.93
CA PRO A 128 -6.71 0.93 -10.26
C PRO A 128 -7.67 0.11 -9.40
N PHE A 129 -7.27 -1.09 -8.96
CA PHE A 129 -8.14 -1.93 -8.12
C PHE A 129 -8.34 -1.32 -6.74
N VAL A 130 -7.30 -0.72 -6.17
CA VAL A 130 -7.38 -0.02 -4.88
C VAL A 130 -8.17 1.27 -5.05
N PHE A 131 -7.85 2.04 -6.10
CA PHE A 131 -8.53 3.30 -6.42
C PHE A 131 -10.04 3.14 -6.61
N ASN A 132 -10.47 2.13 -7.38
CA ASN A 132 -11.88 1.91 -7.66
C ASN A 132 -12.68 1.44 -6.43
N ARG A 133 -12.02 0.94 -5.39
CA ARG A 133 -12.64 0.54 -4.12
C ARG A 133 -12.77 1.68 -3.11
N MET A 134 -12.13 2.83 -3.36
CA MET A 134 -12.19 3.96 -2.45
C MET A 134 -13.56 4.64 -2.52
N GLU A 135 -14.22 4.75 -1.36
CA GLU A 135 -15.34 5.67 -1.16
C GLU A 135 -14.79 7.07 -0.84
N GLY A 136 -15.43 8.13 -1.35
CA GLY A 136 -15.01 9.51 -1.05
C GLY A 136 -13.68 9.95 -1.69
N ARG A 137 -13.40 9.51 -2.92
CA ARG A 137 -12.23 9.96 -3.71
C ARG A 137 -12.19 11.49 -3.78
N ASN A 138 -11.08 12.07 -3.34
CA ASN A 138 -10.84 13.51 -3.33
C ASN A 138 -9.71 13.88 -4.31
N MET A 139 -9.41 15.18 -4.41
CA MET A 139 -8.34 15.69 -5.29
C MET A 139 -7.03 14.91 -5.16
N ILE A 140 -6.61 14.65 -3.92
CA ILE A 140 -5.32 14.01 -3.63
C ILE A 140 -5.30 12.57 -4.19
N THR A 141 -6.38 11.80 -3.97
CA THR A 141 -6.49 10.44 -4.50
C THR A 141 -6.42 10.41 -6.03
N TRP A 142 -7.11 11.35 -6.70
CA TRP A 142 -7.13 11.46 -8.16
C TRP A 142 -5.76 11.83 -8.71
N THR A 143 -5.11 12.85 -8.13
CA THR A 143 -3.79 13.28 -8.53
C THR A 143 -2.77 12.16 -8.39
N ALA A 144 -2.80 11.39 -7.29
CA ALA A 144 -1.91 10.24 -7.11
C ALA A 144 -2.09 9.19 -8.22
N MET A 145 -3.32 8.86 -8.59
CA MET A 145 -3.62 7.91 -9.66
C MET A 145 -3.15 8.43 -11.03
N LEU A 146 -3.42 9.71 -11.34
CA LEU A 146 -3.04 10.34 -12.61
C LEU A 146 -1.53 10.43 -12.78
N VAL A 147 -0.83 10.93 -11.75
CA VAL A 147 0.63 11.01 -11.73
C VAL A 147 1.23 9.61 -11.87
N GLY A 148 0.69 8.62 -11.16
CA GLY A 148 1.22 7.27 -11.23
C GLY A 148 1.06 6.62 -12.60
N LEU A 149 -0.09 6.81 -13.26
CA LEU A 149 -0.30 6.34 -14.64
C LEU A 149 0.66 7.04 -15.61
N ALA A 150 0.81 8.36 -15.50
CA ALA A 150 1.69 9.13 -16.38
C ALA A 150 3.16 8.70 -16.25
N GLN A 151 3.66 8.53 -15.02
CA GLN A 151 5.03 8.12 -14.75
C GLN A 151 5.33 6.69 -15.23
N ASN A 152 4.32 5.81 -15.26
CA ASN A 152 4.46 4.44 -15.73
C ASN A 152 4.11 4.26 -17.22
N GLY A 153 3.96 5.35 -17.99
CA GLY A 153 3.72 5.27 -19.44
C GLY A 153 2.28 4.93 -19.85
N HIS A 154 1.32 5.01 -18.93
CA HIS A 154 -0.10 4.73 -19.16
C HIS A 154 -0.91 6.02 -19.44
N ALA A 155 -0.41 6.86 -20.35
CA ALA A 155 -0.99 8.19 -20.62
C ALA A 155 -2.45 8.14 -21.10
N GLU A 156 -2.83 7.15 -21.91
CA GLU A 156 -4.22 7.01 -22.39
C GLU A 156 -5.19 6.72 -21.24
N GLU A 157 -4.81 5.84 -20.31
CA GLU A 157 -5.61 5.56 -19.12
C GLU A 157 -5.65 6.78 -18.20
N ALA A 158 -4.54 7.51 -18.07
CA ALA A 158 -4.51 8.76 -17.29
C ALA A 158 -5.53 9.78 -17.83
N LEU A 159 -5.61 9.95 -19.15
CA LEU A 159 -6.61 10.83 -19.77
C LEU A 159 -8.04 10.37 -19.50
N LYS A 160 -8.33 9.07 -19.60
CA LYS A 160 -9.65 8.51 -19.26
C LYS A 160 -10.04 8.81 -17.82
N ARG A 161 -9.11 8.62 -16.87
CA ARG A 161 -9.31 8.94 -15.46
C ARG A 161 -9.51 10.43 -15.23
N PHE A 162 -8.79 11.29 -15.95
CA PHE A 162 -8.97 12.74 -15.84
C PHE A 162 -10.35 13.18 -16.32
N CYS A 163 -10.86 12.62 -17.42
CA CYS A 163 -12.23 12.88 -17.87
C CYS A 163 -13.25 12.45 -16.81
N GLN A 164 -13.10 11.24 -16.25
CA GLN A 164 -13.97 10.74 -15.17
C GLN A 164 -13.94 11.66 -13.94
N MET A 165 -12.77 12.13 -13.53
CA MET A 165 -12.62 13.08 -12.41
C MET A 165 -13.43 14.36 -12.63
N ARG A 166 -13.44 14.89 -13.87
CA ARG A 166 -14.22 16.08 -14.24
C ARG A 166 -15.72 15.81 -14.24
N GLU A 167 -16.15 14.64 -14.69
CA GLU A 167 -17.56 14.21 -14.64
C GLU A 167 -18.06 14.08 -13.20
N GLU A 168 -17.20 13.63 -12.28
CA GLU A 168 -17.47 13.59 -10.83
C GLU A 168 -17.43 14.98 -10.17
N GLY A 169 -17.22 16.06 -10.93
CA GLY A 169 -17.24 17.44 -10.44
C GLY A 169 -16.01 17.87 -9.64
N ILE A 170 -14.94 17.07 -9.67
CA ILE A 170 -13.72 17.34 -8.91
C ILE A 170 -12.80 18.22 -9.76
N ALA A 171 -12.69 19.50 -9.40
CA ALA A 171 -11.93 20.50 -10.14
C ALA A 171 -10.44 20.42 -9.81
N ALA A 172 -9.63 19.95 -10.77
CA ALA A 172 -8.19 19.80 -10.61
C ALA A 172 -7.50 21.09 -10.13
N ASN A 173 -6.68 21.01 -9.08
CA ASN A 173 -5.74 22.07 -8.73
C ASN A 173 -4.37 21.75 -9.35
N TRP A 174 -4.17 22.17 -10.60
CA TRP A 174 -2.88 22.03 -11.27
C TRP A 174 -1.95 23.18 -10.90
#